data_AF-A0A8T1WJM9-F1
#
_entry.id   AF-A0A8T1WJM9-F1
#
_cell.length_a   1.000
_cell.length_b   1.000
_cell.length_c   1.000
_cell.angle_alpha   90.00
_cell.angle_beta   90.00
_cell.angle_gamma   90.00
#
_symmetry.space_group_name_H-M   'P 1'
#
loop_
_entity.id
_entity.type
_entity.pdbx_description
1 polymer ?
#
loop_
_entity_poly.entity_id
_entity_poly.type
_entity_poly.pdbx_seq_one_letter_code
_entity_poly.pdbx_strand_id
1 'polypeptide(L)'
;MPRSSSNSHLSWLEPASSSGWSPMQLLVAWLGRHYATYVNSITKIEMLEELCQGMRDAGYPGCTVHALRSKINSLRREARRERIGDHRHSRAFQQFQQSLVAIFAREDQDEDTSETETLDENGGTADDHEVIADFHTDHRMLVPNHALDVTEIRRRFELLCARHTLEQRGVAMELIDRILPLPED
;
A
#
# COMPACT_ATOMS: atom_id res chain seq x y z
N MET A 1 -6.63 23.79 -42.71
CA MET A 1 -5.85 23.91 -41.46
C MET A 1 -6.35 22.86 -40.49
N PRO A 2 -5.70 21.70 -40.34
CA PRO A 2 -6.10 20.74 -39.33
C PRO A 2 -5.73 21.32 -37.96
N ARG A 3 -6.71 21.39 -37.06
CA ARG A 3 -6.51 21.77 -35.66
C ARG A 3 -5.82 20.57 -35.01
N SER A 4 -4.51 20.64 -34.86
CA SER A 4 -3.77 19.71 -34.00
C SER A 4 -4.30 19.89 -32.59
N SER A 5 -5.20 19.02 -32.17
CA SER A 5 -5.57 18.88 -30.77
C SER A 5 -4.32 18.39 -30.04
N SER A 6 -3.57 19.33 -29.47
CA SER A 6 -2.37 19.11 -28.67
C SER A 6 -2.71 18.42 -27.34
N ASN A 7 -3.34 17.26 -27.38
CA ASN A 7 -3.26 16.31 -26.28
C ASN A 7 -1.89 15.67 -26.39
N SER A 8 -0.87 16.36 -25.87
CA SER A 8 0.50 15.86 -25.73
C SER A 8 0.50 14.72 -24.73
N HIS A 9 0.05 13.55 -25.16
CA HIS A 9 0.13 12.33 -24.38
C HIS A 9 1.60 12.07 -24.03
N LEU A 10 1.90 12.02 -22.74
CA LEU A 10 3.25 11.75 -22.25
C LEU A 10 3.70 10.38 -22.73
N SER A 11 4.69 10.35 -23.62
CA SER A 11 5.29 9.14 -24.18
C SER A 11 6.30 8.55 -23.20
N TRP A 12 5.84 7.67 -22.31
CA TRP A 12 6.63 7.13 -21.19
C TRP A 12 7.96 6.46 -21.58
N LEU A 13 8.05 5.84 -22.76
CA LEU A 13 9.24 5.10 -23.19
C LEU A 13 10.12 5.84 -24.18
N GLU A 14 9.62 6.93 -24.75
CA GLU A 14 10.37 7.70 -25.73
C GLU A 14 11.33 8.66 -25.00
N PRO A 15 12.65 8.56 -25.25
CA PRO A 15 13.61 9.51 -24.72
C PRO A 15 13.39 10.88 -25.37
N ALA A 16 13.56 11.95 -24.58
CA ALA A 16 13.57 13.29 -25.12
C ALA A 16 14.89 13.46 -25.87
N SER A 17 14.82 14.13 -27.01
CA SER A 17 15.99 14.45 -27.83
C SER A 17 17.06 15.23 -27.04
N SER A 18 16.69 15.87 -25.93
CA SER A 18 17.56 16.68 -25.06
C SER A 18 18.17 15.93 -23.89
N SER A 19 17.44 15.03 -23.22
CA SER A 19 17.90 14.40 -21.99
C SER A 19 18.49 13.01 -22.20
N GLY A 20 18.13 12.33 -23.30
CA GLY A 20 18.47 10.92 -23.54
C GLY A 20 17.80 9.92 -22.59
N TRP A 21 17.06 10.40 -21.59
CA TRP A 21 16.38 9.58 -20.57
C TRP A 21 14.88 9.66 -20.79
N SER A 22 14.20 8.53 -20.92
CA SER A 22 12.74 8.48 -21.04
C SER A 22 12.05 8.89 -19.72
N PRO A 23 10.78 9.36 -19.75
CA PRO A 23 10.04 9.66 -18.53
C PRO A 23 9.96 8.45 -17.60
N MET A 24 9.88 7.24 -18.15
CA MET A 24 9.87 6.01 -17.37
C MET A 24 11.21 5.82 -16.63
N GLN A 25 12.36 6.08 -17.26
CA GLN A 25 13.66 5.99 -16.58
C GLN A 25 13.78 6.98 -15.42
N LEU A 26 13.34 8.23 -15.63
CA LEU A 26 13.30 9.24 -14.58
C LEU A 26 12.36 8.82 -13.44
N LEU A 27 11.19 8.27 -13.77
CA LEU A 27 10.22 7.78 -12.78
C LEU A 27 10.80 6.61 -11.96
N VAL A 28 11.37 5.59 -12.62
CA VAL A 28 11.94 4.43 -11.91
C VAL A 28 13.13 4.84 -11.05
N ALA A 29 13.99 5.75 -11.53
CA ALA A 29 15.10 6.27 -10.75
C ALA A 29 14.62 7.05 -9.51
N TRP A 30 13.55 7.85 -9.66
CA TRP A 30 12.94 8.57 -8.53
C TRP A 30 12.28 7.61 -7.53
N LEU A 31 11.49 6.65 -8.01
CA LEU A 31 10.85 5.64 -7.17
C LEU A 31 11.90 4.84 -6.37
N GLY A 32 13.01 4.44 -6.99
CA GLY A 32 14.08 3.73 -6.30
C GLY A 32 14.66 4.46 -5.08
N ARG A 33 14.63 5.80 -5.08
CA ARG A 33 15.19 6.63 -3.99
C ARG A 33 14.15 7.13 -3.01
N HIS A 34 12.94 7.45 -3.49
CA HIS A 34 11.96 8.20 -2.72
C HIS A 34 10.69 7.40 -2.40
N TYR A 35 10.51 6.19 -2.92
CA TYR A 35 9.22 5.49 -2.81
C TYR A 35 8.81 5.18 -1.37
N ALA A 36 9.72 4.68 -0.53
CA ALA A 36 9.42 4.41 0.88
C ALA A 36 8.96 5.66 1.64
N THR A 37 9.59 6.81 1.37
CA THR A 37 9.18 8.10 1.93
C THR A 37 7.85 8.56 1.34
N TYR A 38 7.68 8.43 0.03
CA TYR A 38 6.46 8.82 -0.68
C TYR A 38 5.22 8.09 -0.16
N VAL A 39 5.31 6.80 0.14
CA VAL A 39 4.18 6.00 0.62
C VAL A 39 3.75 6.43 2.03
N ASN A 40 4.71 6.79 2.88
CA ASN A 40 4.47 7.15 4.28
C ASN A 40 4.29 8.66 4.51
N SER A 41 4.59 9.49 3.52
CA SER A 41 4.54 10.95 3.66
C SER A 41 3.11 11.49 3.57
N ILE A 42 2.84 12.57 4.30
CA ILE A 42 1.64 13.40 4.13
C ILE A 42 1.77 14.38 2.95
N THR A 43 3.01 14.66 2.50
CA THR A 43 3.33 15.61 1.41
C THR A 43 3.48 14.93 0.04
N LYS A 44 2.70 13.87 -0.22
CA LYS A 44 2.78 13.08 -1.48
C LYS A 44 2.62 13.94 -2.73
N ILE A 45 1.74 14.95 -2.66
CA ILE A 45 1.47 15.84 -3.79
C ILE A 45 2.69 16.70 -4.11
N GLU A 46 3.30 17.32 -3.09
CA GLU A 46 4.50 18.16 -3.24
C GLU A 46 5.67 17.36 -3.84
N MET A 47 5.91 16.15 -3.33
CA MET A 47 6.94 15.25 -3.85
C MET A 47 6.73 14.89 -5.34
N LEU A 48 5.47 14.76 -5.78
CA LEU A 48 5.14 14.50 -7.18
C LEU A 48 5.19 15.77 -8.04
N GLU A 49 4.90 16.94 -7.47
CA GLU A 49 5.05 18.23 -8.15
C GLU A 49 6.51 18.52 -8.45
N GLU A 50 7.42 18.24 -7.51
CA GLU A 50 8.87 18.33 -7.72
C GLU A 50 9.34 17.39 -8.84
N LEU A 51 8.91 16.12 -8.82
CA LEU A 51 9.22 15.18 -9.89
C LEU A 51 8.66 15.65 -11.24
N CYS A 52 7.42 16.14 -11.26
CA CYS A 52 6.81 16.72 -12.44
C CYS A 52 7.63 17.88 -12.99
N GLN A 53 8.09 18.79 -12.13
CA GLN A 53 8.90 19.92 -12.54
C GLN A 53 10.23 19.45 -13.12
N GLY A 54 10.93 18.52 -12.45
CA GLY A 54 12.17 17.95 -12.99
C GLY A 54 11.99 17.24 -14.33
N MET A 55 10.85 16.59 -14.57
CA MET A 55 10.52 16.02 -15.87
C MET A 55 10.21 17.09 -16.93
N ARG A 56 9.54 18.17 -16.56
CA ARG A 56 9.30 19.30 -17.47
C ARG A 56 10.62 19.95 -17.88
N ASP A 57 11.53 20.16 -16.94
CA ASP A 57 12.87 20.70 -17.18
C ASP A 57 13.72 19.77 -18.06
N ALA A 58 13.50 18.46 -17.98
CA ALA A 58 14.14 17.46 -18.84
C ALA A 58 13.57 17.41 -20.29
N GLY A 59 12.52 18.19 -20.59
CA GLY A 59 11.90 18.26 -21.93
C GLY A 59 10.55 17.57 -22.06
N TYR A 60 9.86 17.28 -20.95
CA TYR A 60 8.53 16.66 -20.93
C TYR A 60 7.44 17.60 -20.41
N PRO A 61 7.02 18.62 -21.19
CA PRO A 61 6.06 19.63 -20.75
C PRO A 61 4.66 19.07 -20.46
N GLY A 62 4.31 17.92 -21.06
CA GLY A 62 3.04 17.22 -20.81
C GLY A 62 2.99 16.41 -19.51
N CYS A 63 4.04 16.46 -18.68
CA CYS A 63 4.05 15.76 -17.40
C CYS A 63 3.19 16.48 -16.35
N THR A 64 2.15 15.80 -15.89
CA THR A 64 1.24 16.26 -14.83
C THR A 64 1.28 15.31 -13.63
N VAL A 65 0.96 15.84 -12.45
CA VAL A 65 0.91 15.02 -11.22
C VAL A 65 -0.08 13.88 -11.38
N HIS A 66 -1.21 14.13 -12.05
CA HIS A 66 -2.19 13.09 -12.36
C HIS A 66 -1.58 11.99 -13.26
N ALA A 67 -0.80 12.34 -14.29
CA ALA A 67 -0.15 11.35 -15.15
C ALA A 67 0.83 10.49 -14.36
N LEU A 68 1.64 11.09 -13.48
CA LEU A 68 2.54 10.37 -12.57
C LEU A 68 1.78 9.44 -11.64
N ARG A 69 0.75 9.92 -10.92
CA ARG A 69 -0.05 9.11 -10.00
C ARG A 69 -0.69 7.92 -10.72
N SER A 70 -1.32 8.19 -11.86
CA SER A 70 -1.93 7.15 -12.70
C SER A 70 -0.91 6.10 -13.12
N LYS A 71 0.29 6.53 -13.54
CA LYS A 71 1.36 5.61 -13.93
C LYS A 71 1.89 4.79 -12.75
N ILE A 72 2.18 5.42 -11.61
CA ILE A 72 2.64 4.73 -10.39
C ILE A 72 1.61 3.67 -9.97
N ASN A 73 0.32 4.01 -9.95
CA ASN A 73 -0.75 3.08 -9.61
C ASN A 73 -0.89 1.93 -10.63
N SER A 74 -0.63 2.17 -11.92
CA SER A 74 -0.58 1.11 -12.92
C SER A 74 0.58 0.15 -12.65
N LEU A 75 1.77 0.70 -12.39
CA LEU A 75 2.98 -0.09 -12.14
C LEU A 75 2.89 -0.90 -10.85
N ARG A 76 2.30 -0.34 -9.79
CA ARG A 76 2.03 -1.06 -8.53
C ARG A 76 1.08 -2.24 -8.76
N ARG A 77 0.01 -2.04 -9.55
CA ARG A 77 -0.93 -3.13 -9.92
C ARG A 77 -0.26 -4.21 -10.77
N GLU A 78 0.58 -3.81 -11.73
CA GLU A 78 1.38 -4.75 -12.54
C GLU A 78 2.37 -5.54 -11.67
N ALA A 79 3.05 -4.91 -10.72
CA ALA A 79 3.94 -5.58 -9.78
C ALA A 79 3.21 -6.60 -8.89
N ARG A 80 2.02 -6.25 -8.38
CA ARG A 80 1.20 -7.18 -7.60
C ARG A 80 0.76 -8.39 -8.44
N ARG A 81 0.35 -8.17 -9.68
CA ARG A 81 -0.01 -9.25 -10.61
C ARG A 81 1.15 -10.20 -10.90
N GLU A 82 2.36 -9.66 -11.07
CA GLU A 82 3.56 -10.49 -11.26
C GLU A 82 3.80 -11.43 -10.07
N ARG A 83 3.55 -10.98 -8.83
CA ARG A 83 3.68 -11.81 -7.63
C ARG A 83 2.66 -12.95 -7.55
N ILE A 84 1.47 -12.74 -8.11
CA ILE A 84 0.38 -13.73 -8.16
C ILE A 84 0.53 -14.66 -9.38
N GLY A 85 1.53 -14.42 -10.24
CA GLY A 85 1.81 -15.22 -11.44
C GLY A 85 1.02 -14.79 -12.69
N ASP A 86 0.38 -13.62 -12.68
CA ASP A 86 -0.23 -13.03 -13.88
C ASP A 86 0.78 -12.15 -14.62
N HIS A 87 1.34 -12.68 -15.70
CA HIS A 87 2.37 -12.02 -16.52
C HIS A 87 1.82 -11.01 -17.54
N ARG A 88 0.56 -10.57 -17.40
CA ARG A 88 -0.06 -9.56 -18.27
C ARG A 88 0.40 -8.14 -17.91
N HIS A 89 1.59 -7.80 -18.38
CA HIS A 89 2.24 -6.51 -18.11
C HIS A 89 2.31 -5.60 -19.32
N SER A 90 2.32 -4.30 -19.06
CA SER A 90 2.63 -3.31 -20.08
C SER A 90 4.10 -3.42 -20.50
N ARG A 91 4.40 -3.05 -21.74
CA ARG A 91 5.80 -2.98 -22.25
C ARG A 91 6.70 -2.13 -21.36
N ALA A 92 6.14 -1.07 -20.77
CA ALA A 92 6.88 -0.20 -19.86
C ALA A 92 7.24 -0.91 -18.55
N PHE A 93 6.36 -1.73 -18.01
CA PHE A 93 6.68 -2.52 -16.82
C PHE A 93 7.73 -3.58 -17.13
N GLN A 94 7.59 -4.33 -18.23
CA GLN A 94 8.54 -5.37 -18.63
C GLN A 94 9.98 -4.85 -18.74
N GLN A 95 10.18 -3.65 -19.29
CA GLN A 95 11.49 -3.04 -19.43
C GLN A 95 12.17 -2.71 -18.09
N PHE A 96 11.40 -2.47 -17.04
CA PHE A 96 11.89 -2.08 -15.71
C PHE A 96 11.45 -3.06 -14.61
N GLN A 97 11.07 -4.28 -14.98
CA GLN A 97 10.37 -5.23 -14.11
C GLN A 97 11.14 -5.50 -12.82
N GLN A 98 12.42 -5.84 -12.93
CA GLN A 98 13.28 -6.16 -11.76
C GLN A 98 13.31 -5.01 -10.75
N SER A 99 13.51 -3.78 -11.24
CA SER A 99 13.52 -2.58 -10.39
C SER A 99 12.16 -2.31 -9.76
N LEU A 100 11.08 -2.40 -10.53
CA LEU A 100 9.74 -2.12 -10.04
C LEU A 100 9.27 -3.15 -9.01
N VAL A 101 9.48 -4.44 -9.27
CA VAL A 101 9.17 -5.51 -8.29
C VAL A 101 9.95 -5.29 -7.00
N ALA A 102 11.25 -4.97 -7.06
CA ALA A 102 12.05 -4.70 -5.88
C ALA A 102 11.58 -3.45 -5.10
N ILE A 103 11.17 -2.39 -5.81
CA ILE A 103 10.66 -1.15 -5.20
C ILE A 103 9.33 -1.40 -4.49
N PHE A 104 8.39 -2.08 -5.14
CA PHE A 104 7.04 -2.29 -4.61
C PHE A 104 6.97 -3.44 -3.58
N ALA A 105 7.88 -4.42 -3.62
CA ALA A 105 7.92 -5.49 -2.62
C ALA A 105 8.18 -4.99 -1.20
N ARG A 106 8.71 -3.77 -1.04
CA ARG A 106 8.94 -3.13 0.26
C ARG A 106 7.66 -2.60 0.93
N GLU A 107 6.56 -2.44 0.19
CA GLU A 107 5.27 -1.98 0.75
C GLU A 107 4.42 -3.11 1.31
N ASP A 108 4.50 -4.31 0.71
CA ASP A 108 3.58 -5.40 1.04
C ASP A 108 3.98 -6.15 2.32
N GLN A 109 4.79 -5.55 3.21
CA GLN A 109 4.90 -5.97 4.61
C GLN A 109 3.90 -5.26 5.53
N ASP A 110 3.23 -4.20 5.04
CA ASP A 110 2.31 -3.36 5.83
C ASP A 110 0.84 -3.41 5.33
N GLU A 111 0.53 -4.15 4.24
CA GLU A 111 -0.82 -4.31 3.68
C GLU A 111 -1.21 -5.79 3.54
N ASP A 112 -1.51 -6.46 4.65
CA ASP A 112 -2.28 -7.70 4.64
C ASP A 112 -3.55 -7.46 5.48
N THR A 113 -4.58 -6.95 4.81
CA THR A 113 -6.03 -7.17 5.01
C THR A 113 -6.81 -6.00 4.42
N SER A 114 -7.00 -5.98 3.10
CA SER A 114 -8.20 -5.38 2.54
C SER A 114 -8.70 -6.26 1.41
N GLU A 115 -9.79 -6.94 1.74
CA GLU A 115 -10.93 -7.21 0.86
C GLU A 115 -10.77 -8.26 -0.24
N THR A 116 -11.41 -9.39 -0.01
CA THR A 116 -12.49 -9.95 -0.85
C THR A 116 -13.22 -10.91 0.10
N GLU A 117 -14.55 -10.92 0.24
CA GLU A 117 -15.49 -11.41 -0.76
C GLU A 117 -16.85 -10.67 -0.67
N THR A 118 -17.29 -10.13 -1.79
CA THR A 118 -18.69 -9.81 -2.06
C THR A 118 -19.37 -11.02 -2.68
N LEU A 119 -20.38 -11.58 -2.01
CA LEU A 119 -21.47 -12.29 -2.66
C LEU A 119 -22.80 -11.71 -2.17
N ASP A 120 -23.62 -11.43 -3.17
CA ASP A 120 -24.87 -10.68 -3.17
C ASP A 120 -26.07 -11.63 -2.91
N GLU A 121 -27.24 -11.02 -2.72
CA GLU A 121 -28.60 -11.52 -2.95
C GLU A 121 -29.41 -12.15 -1.78
N ASN A 122 -30.32 -11.31 -1.28
CA ASN A 122 -31.78 -11.47 -1.39
C ASN A 122 -32.56 -12.35 -0.38
N GLY A 123 -33.20 -11.64 0.56
CA GLY A 123 -34.57 -11.77 1.10
C GLY A 123 -35.39 -13.07 1.00
N GLY A 124 -35.99 -13.45 2.13
CA GLY A 124 -37.38 -13.94 2.18
C GLY A 124 -37.63 -15.33 2.79
N THR A 125 -38.13 -15.33 4.03
CA THR A 125 -39.19 -16.19 4.61
C THR A 125 -39.14 -17.74 4.51
N ALA A 126 -39.15 -18.37 5.71
CA ALA A 126 -39.83 -19.60 6.17
C ALA A 126 -40.14 -20.73 5.18
N ASP A 127 -39.65 -21.96 5.43
CA ASP A 127 -40.41 -23.05 6.08
C ASP A 127 -39.57 -24.36 6.16
N ASP A 128 -39.64 -25.00 7.33
CA ASP A 128 -39.53 -26.40 7.77
C ASP A 128 -38.69 -27.54 7.11
N HIS A 129 -38.33 -28.46 8.03
CA HIS A 129 -37.90 -29.87 7.95
C HIS A 129 -36.39 -30.20 7.81
N GLU A 130 -35.82 -31.20 8.49
CA GLU A 130 -36.00 -31.86 9.80
C GLU A 130 -34.78 -32.80 9.98
N VAL A 131 -34.31 -32.95 11.23
CA VAL A 131 -33.49 -34.03 11.84
C VAL A 131 -32.41 -34.79 11.04
N ILE A 132 -31.16 -34.70 11.53
CA ILE A 132 -30.36 -35.89 11.88
C ILE A 132 -29.69 -35.68 13.25
N ALA A 133 -29.79 -36.72 14.07
CA ALA A 133 -29.56 -36.79 15.50
C ALA A 133 -28.08 -36.84 15.94
N ASP A 134 -27.89 -36.40 17.19
CA ASP A 134 -27.01 -36.93 18.25
C ASP A 134 -25.59 -37.35 17.91
N PHE A 135 -24.62 -36.56 18.40
CA PHE A 135 -23.53 -37.02 19.27
C PHE A 135 -22.99 -35.82 20.06
N HIS A 136 -23.62 -35.50 21.21
CA HIS A 136 -23.01 -34.62 22.22
C HIS A 136 -21.88 -35.40 22.91
N THR A 137 -20.73 -35.44 22.23
CA THR A 137 -19.48 -35.86 22.87
C THR A 137 -18.81 -34.60 23.41
N ASP A 138 -18.89 -34.52 24.73
CA ASP A 138 -18.11 -33.71 25.64
C ASP A 138 -16.66 -33.46 25.15
N HIS A 139 -16.44 -32.35 24.44
CA HIS A 139 -15.13 -31.78 24.24
C HIS A 139 -15.07 -30.43 24.96
N ARG A 140 -14.87 -30.55 26.26
CA ARG A 140 -14.00 -29.66 27.05
C ARG A 140 -12.73 -29.32 26.26
N MET A 141 -12.78 -28.27 25.46
CA MET A 141 -11.60 -27.52 25.03
C MET A 141 -11.41 -26.42 26.08
N LEU A 142 -10.56 -26.61 27.09
CA LEU A 142 -9.17 -26.18 26.99
C LEU A 142 -9.03 -24.97 26.06
N VAL A 143 -9.54 -23.83 26.52
CA VAL A 143 -8.92 -22.55 26.22
C VAL A 143 -7.61 -22.55 27.01
N PRO A 144 -6.53 -22.91 26.36
CA PRO A 144 -5.48 -21.92 26.26
C PRO A 144 -5.00 -21.91 24.83
N ASN A 145 -5.09 -20.76 24.19
CA ASN A 145 -3.91 -20.22 23.57
C ASN A 145 -4.18 -18.77 23.30
N HIS A 146 -3.19 -17.98 23.69
CA HIS A 146 -3.02 -16.57 23.43
C HIS A 146 -3.08 -16.36 21.91
N ALA A 147 -4.28 -16.34 21.35
CA ALA A 147 -4.52 -15.63 20.12
C ALA A 147 -4.18 -14.19 20.51
N LEU A 148 -3.03 -13.71 20.05
CA LEU A 148 -2.71 -12.30 19.98
C LEU A 148 -3.81 -11.68 19.13
N ASP A 149 -4.96 -11.44 19.75
CA ASP A 149 -6.11 -10.81 19.13
C ASP A 149 -5.60 -9.48 18.61
N VAL A 150 -5.94 -9.15 17.37
CA VAL A 150 -5.54 -7.89 16.74
C VAL A 150 -5.95 -6.70 17.62
N THR A 151 -7.04 -6.86 18.40
CA THR A 151 -7.44 -5.88 19.42
C THR A 151 -6.42 -5.75 20.55
N GLU A 152 -5.87 -6.86 21.06
CA GLU A 152 -4.85 -6.87 22.10
C GLU A 152 -3.48 -6.41 21.57
N ILE A 153 -3.11 -6.75 20.33
CA ILE A 153 -1.90 -6.22 19.66
C ILE A 153 -2.02 -4.70 19.53
N ARG A 154 -3.15 -4.19 19.03
CA ARG A 154 -3.40 -2.75 18.89
C ARG A 154 -3.37 -2.05 20.25
N ARG A 155 -4.02 -2.63 21.25
CA ARG A 155 -4.04 -2.11 22.62
C ARG A 155 -2.64 -2.04 23.22
N ARG A 156 -1.80 -3.07 23.03
CA ARG A 156 -0.39 -3.08 23.49
C ARG A 156 0.45 -2.01 22.76
N PHE A 157 0.27 -1.85 21.44
CA PHE A 157 0.97 -0.83 20.67
C PHE A 157 0.62 0.59 21.12
N GLU A 158 -0.68 0.88 21.31
CA GLU A 158 -1.14 2.18 21.79
C GLU A 158 -0.58 2.49 23.19
N LEU A 159 -0.54 1.48 24.07
CA LEU A 159 0.05 1.62 25.39
C LEU A 159 1.55 1.97 25.31
N LEU A 160 2.32 1.31 24.45
CA LEU A 160 3.74 1.60 24.24
C LEU A 160 3.97 3.00 23.67
N CYS A 161 3.16 3.42 22.70
CA CYS A 161 3.21 4.78 22.13
C CYS A 161 2.93 5.86 23.20
N ALA A 162 1.93 5.63 24.05
CA ALA A 162 1.57 6.55 25.12
C ALA A 162 2.69 6.65 26.17
N ARG A 163 3.29 5.51 26.57
CA ARG A 163 4.43 5.46 27.49
C ARG A 163 5.64 6.22 26.95
N HIS A 164 6.01 5.98 25.69
CA HIS A 164 7.13 6.67 25.05
C HIS A 164 6.89 8.19 24.96
N THR A 165 5.66 8.60 24.67
CA THR A 165 5.29 10.03 24.63
C THR A 165 5.44 10.70 26.00
N LEU A 166 5.08 10.02 27.08
CA LEU A 166 5.23 10.54 28.45
C LEU A 166 6.70 10.59 28.88
N GLU A 167 7.49 9.59 28.49
CA GLU A 167 8.94 9.57 28.73
C GLU A 167 9.64 10.74 28.03
N GLN A 168 9.32 11.01 26.76
CA GLN A 168 9.84 12.17 26.01
C GLN A 168 9.45 13.53 26.63
N ARG A 169 8.35 13.55 27.40
CA ARG A 169 7.90 14.73 28.16
C ARG A 169 8.56 14.84 29.54
N GLY A 170 9.49 13.94 29.87
CA GLY A 170 10.24 13.95 31.12
C GLY A 170 9.46 13.37 32.31
N VAL A 171 8.40 12.60 32.07
CA VAL A 171 7.67 11.92 33.15
C VAL A 171 8.50 10.73 33.64
N ALA A 172 8.69 10.62 34.95
CA ALA A 172 9.45 9.52 35.56
C ALA A 172 8.80 8.16 35.26
N MET A 173 9.61 7.16 34.94
CA MET A 173 9.14 5.82 34.54
C MET A 173 8.25 5.17 35.61
N GLU A 174 8.55 5.36 36.89
CA GLU A 174 7.73 4.85 38.00
C GLU A 174 6.28 5.36 37.98
N LEU A 175 6.09 6.60 37.53
CA LEU A 175 4.76 7.19 37.39
C LEU A 175 4.07 6.67 36.12
N ILE A 176 4.82 6.47 35.04
CA ILE A 176 4.32 5.89 33.80
C ILE A 176 3.84 4.45 34.04
N ASP A 177 4.59 3.64 34.76
CA ASP A 177 4.22 2.26 35.13
C ASP A 177 2.94 2.20 35.96
N ARG A 178 2.74 3.19 36.84
CA ARG A 178 1.53 3.29 37.65
C ARG A 178 0.28 3.68 36.83
N ILE A 179 0.44 4.52 35.81
CA ILE A 179 -0.69 5.05 35.03
C ILE A 179 -1.01 4.17 33.82
N LEU A 180 0.00 3.54 33.23
CA LEU A 180 -0.08 2.67 32.06
C LEU A 180 0.61 1.31 32.34
N PRO A 181 0.00 0.46 33.19
CA PRO A 181 0.56 -0.83 33.52
C PRO A 181 0.54 -1.75 32.29
N LEU A 182 1.66 -2.42 32.05
CA LEU A 182 1.74 -3.46 31.01
C LEU A 182 1.01 -4.72 31.50
N PRO A 183 0.22 -5.39 30.66
CA PRO A 183 -0.36 -6.69 31.00
C PRO A 183 0.78 -7.72 31.20
N GLU A 184 0.72 -8.48 32.29
CA GLU A 184 1.61 -9.63 32.51
C GLU A 184 1.22 -10.75 31.53
N ASP A 185 2.23 -11.37 30.90
CA ASP A 185 2.04 -12.40 29.85
C ASP A 185 1.44 -13.71 30.38
#